data_AF-A0A8X6VHL4-F1
#
_entry.id   AF-A0A8X6VHL4-F1
#
_cell.length_a   1.000
_cell.length_b   1.000
_cell.length_c   1.000
_cell.angle_alpha   90.00
_cell.angle_beta   90.00
_cell.angle_gamma   90.00
#
_symmetry.space_group_name_H-M   'P 1'
#
loop_
_entity.id
_entity.type
_entity.pdbx_description
1 polymer ?
#
loop_
_entity_poly.entity_id
_entity_poly.type
_entity_poly.pdbx_seq_one_letter_code
_entity_poly.pdbx_strand_id
1 'polypeptide(L)'
;MAYLAKGNKPDLLSVCEEMGVEVDQSSKVVDIKKLILNSESYVEEEVKIILDRVISDRKEQERSKQEKKKGKSEWLERPDNTN
;
A
#
# COMPACT_ATOMS: atom_id res chain seq x y z
N MET A 1 -20.45 -3.02 2.09
CA MET A 1 -19.27 -3.00 1.19
C MET A 1 -18.00 -2.99 2.05
N ALA A 2 -17.36 -4.16 2.23
CA ALA A 2 -16.34 -4.38 3.28
C ALA A 2 -14.89 -4.40 2.77
N TYR A 3 -14.66 -4.29 1.45
CA TYR A 3 -13.31 -4.46 0.90
C TYR A 3 -12.42 -3.23 1.12
N LEU A 4 -12.98 -2.02 1.11
CA LEU A 4 -12.29 -0.79 1.55
C LEU A 4 -11.89 -0.83 3.04
N ALA A 5 -12.43 -1.76 3.84
CA ALA A 5 -11.98 -1.98 5.21
C ALA A 5 -10.68 -2.78 5.32
N LYS A 6 -10.25 -3.47 4.25
CA LYS A 6 -8.92 -4.11 4.19
C LYS A 6 -7.79 -3.10 4.00
N GLY A 7 -8.08 -1.97 3.36
CA GLY A 7 -7.12 -0.87 3.14
C GLY A 7 -6.97 0.03 4.36
N ASN A 8 -5.74 0.40 4.68
CA ASN A 8 -5.44 1.46 5.64
C ASN A 8 -5.75 2.83 5.04
N LYS A 9 -5.77 3.87 5.89
CA LYS A 9 -5.95 5.28 5.47
C LYS A 9 -5.08 5.67 4.24
N PRO A 10 -3.75 5.40 4.22
CA PRO A 10 -2.92 5.67 3.04
C PRO A 10 -3.30 4.84 1.82
N ASP A 11 -3.68 3.57 2.00
CA ASP A 11 -4.06 2.71 0.88
C ASP A 11 -5.32 3.25 0.19
N LEU A 12 -6.28 3.77 0.97
CA LEU A 12 -7.51 4.39 0.47
C LEU A 12 -7.27 5.75 -0.19
N LEU A 13 -6.28 6.50 0.27
CA LEU A 13 -5.87 7.77 -0.32
C LEU A 13 -5.27 7.56 -1.71
N SER A 14 -4.37 6.60 -1.88
CA SER A 14 -3.83 6.25 -3.20
C SER A 14 -4.92 5.78 -4.17
N VAL A 15 -5.91 5.03 -3.67
CA VAL A 15 -7.08 4.64 -4.48
C VAL A 15 -7.85 5.87 -4.96
N CYS A 16 -8.10 6.86 -4.10
CA CYS A 16 -8.75 8.11 -4.51
C CYS A 16 -7.94 8.88 -5.54
N GLU A 17 -6.63 8.98 -5.34
CA GLU A 17 -5.71 9.66 -6.27
C GLU A 17 -5.70 9.00 -7.65
N GLU A 18 -5.63 7.66 -7.71
CA GLU A 18 -5.72 6.91 -8.98
C GLU A 18 -7.10 7.03 -9.65
N MET A 19 -8.17 7.14 -8.86
CA MET A 19 -9.54 7.37 -9.36
C MET A 19 -9.79 8.83 -9.78
N GLY A 20 -8.82 9.74 -9.58
CA GLY A 20 -9.00 11.18 -9.82
C GLY A 20 -9.99 11.84 -8.86
N VAL A 21 -10.26 11.21 -7.71
CA VAL A 21 -11.12 11.74 -6.65
C VAL A 21 -10.25 12.57 -5.71
N GLU A 22 -10.43 13.88 -5.73
CA GLU A 22 -9.76 14.75 -4.75
C GLU A 22 -10.26 14.43 -3.34
N VAL A 23 -9.37 13.90 -2.51
CA VAL A 23 -9.66 13.64 -1.12
C VAL A 23 -8.58 14.20 -0.22
N ASP A 24 -9.02 14.91 0.81
CA ASP A 24 -8.10 15.53 1.74
C ASP A 24 -7.53 14.48 2.72
N GLN A 25 -6.21 14.51 2.92
CA GLN A 25 -5.52 13.60 3.84
C GLN A 25 -5.95 13.78 5.31
N SER A 26 -6.55 14.91 5.66
CA SER A 26 -7.13 15.17 6.99
C SER A 26 -8.51 14.53 7.14
N SER A 27 -9.17 14.13 6.04
CA SER A 27 -10.46 13.46 6.05
C SER A 27 -10.42 12.13 6.82
N LYS A 28 -11.56 11.76 7.42
CA LYS A 28 -11.69 10.48 8.11
C LYS A 28 -11.76 9.36 7.10
N VAL A 29 -11.24 8.19 7.48
CA VAL A 29 -11.32 6.95 6.68
C VAL A 29 -12.74 6.65 6.22
N VAL A 30 -13.74 6.95 7.04
CA VAL A 30 -15.16 6.75 6.71
C VAL A 30 -15.63 7.70 5.61
N ASP A 31 -15.19 8.96 5.64
CA ASP A 31 -15.57 9.97 4.66
C ASP A 31 -14.88 9.73 3.32
N ILE A 32 -13.61 9.32 3.34
CA ILE A 32 -12.86 8.88 2.15
C ILE A 32 -13.61 7.73 1.46
N LYS A 33 -14.02 6.71 2.22
CA LYS A 33 -14.79 5.58 1.67
C LYS A 33 -16.11 6.02 1.06
N LYS A 34 -16.81 6.95 1.72
CA LYS A 34 -18.07 7.50 1.21
C LYS A 34 -17.85 8.31 -0.07
N LEU A 35 -16.78 9.09 -0.18
CA LEU A 35 -16.42 9.84 -1.39
C LEU A 35 -16.17 8.89 -2.56
N ILE A 36 -15.41 7.82 -2.34
CA ILE A 36 -15.20 6.77 -3.35
C ILE A 36 -16.53 6.18 -3.78
N LEU A 37 -17.37 5.77 -2.83
CA LEU A 37 -18.67 5.13 -3.09
C LEU A 37 -19.71 6.06 -3.74
N ASN A 38 -19.63 7.37 -3.47
CA ASN A 38 -20.53 8.38 -4.03
C ASN A 38 -20.04 8.94 -5.37
N SER A 39 -18.85 8.56 -5.84
CA SER A 39 -18.35 8.98 -7.14
C SER A 39 -19.16 8.32 -8.25
N GLU A 40 -19.61 9.09 -9.25
CA GLU A 40 -20.27 8.53 -10.45
C GLU A 40 -19.33 7.63 -11.26
N SER A 41 -18.02 7.80 -11.10
CA SER A 41 -16.98 6.95 -11.70
C SER A 41 -16.55 5.79 -10.79
N TYR A 42 -17.34 5.46 -9.76
CA TYR A 42 -17.04 4.33 -8.90
C TYR A 42 -17.25 2.99 -9.62
N VAL A 43 -16.15 2.31 -9.92
CA VAL A 43 -16.15 0.95 -10.45
C VAL A 43 -15.55 0.02 -9.41
N GLU A 44 -16.39 -0.82 -8.78
CA GLU A 44 -15.97 -1.71 -7.69
C GLU A 44 -14.79 -2.62 -8.09
N GLU A 45 -14.76 -3.10 -9.34
CA GLU A 45 -13.68 -3.92 -9.88
C GLU A 45 -12.36 -3.15 -9.98
N GLU A 46 -12.37 -1.91 -10.48
CA GLU A 46 -11.15 -1.07 -10.55
C GLU A 46 -10.62 -0.76 -9.14
N VAL A 47 -11.49 -0.29 -8.25
CA VAL A 47 -11.12 0.01 -6.86
C VAL A 47 -10.53 -1.22 -6.16
N LYS A 48 -11.07 -2.41 -6.43
CA LYS A 48 -10.56 -3.66 -5.86
C LYS A 48 -9.20 -4.04 -6.43
N ILE A 49 -8.99 -3.89 -7.74
CA ILE A 49 -7.70 -4.13 -8.41
C ILE A 49 -6.64 -3.18 -7.86
N ILE A 50 -6.95 -1.88 -7.77
CA ILE A 50 -6.05 -0.85 -7.23
C ILE A 50 -5.69 -1.19 -5.78
N LEU A 51 -6.70 -1.50 -4.96
CA LEU A 51 -6.47 -1.80 -3.55
C LEU A 51 -5.63 -3.06 -3.36
N ASP A 52 -5.90 -4.14 -4.11
CA ASP A 52 -5.11 -5.36 -4.06
C ASP A 52 -3.67 -5.10 -4.51
N ARG A 53 -3.46 -4.25 -5.53
CA ARG A 53 -2.13 -3.84 -5.99
C ARG A 53 -1.36 -3.08 -4.90
N VAL A 54 -1.97 -2.06 -4.29
CA VAL A 54 -1.36 -1.27 -3.21
C VAL A 54 -1.00 -2.14 -2.00
N ILE A 55 -1.89 -3.06 -1.61
CA ILE A 55 -1.63 -4.01 -0.52
C ILE A 55 -0.50 -4.97 -0.89
N SER A 56 -0.48 -5.46 -2.13
CA SER A 56 0.56 -6.36 -2.64
C SER A 56 1.92 -5.68 -2.67
N ASP A 57 2.01 -4.45 -3.18
CA ASP A 57 3.24 -3.66 -3.22
C ASP A 57 3.80 -3.40 -1.83
N ARG A 58 2.93 -3.10 -0.85
CA ARG A 58 3.34 -2.96 0.56
C ARG A 58 3.91 -4.25 1.12
N LYS A 59 3.27 -5.39 0.86
CA LYS A 59 3.77 -6.71 1.28
C LYS A 59 5.11 -7.03 0.62
N GLU A 60 5.26 -6.73 -0.65
CA GLU A 60 6.46 -6.98 -1.44
C GLU A 60 7.64 -6.13 -0.93
N GLN A 61 7.41 -4.84 -0.66
CA GLN A 61 8.43 -3.96 -0.08
C GLN A 61 8.91 -4.43 1.29
N GLU A 62 8.00 -4.87 2.16
CA GLU A 62 8.37 -5.37 3.48
C GLU A 62 9.18 -6.68 3.38
N ARG A 63 8.81 -7.58 2.45
CA ARG A 63 9.59 -8.78 2.14
C ARG A 63 11.00 -8.43 1.65
N SER A 64 11.10 -7.52 0.68
CA SER A 64 12.38 -7.11 0.10
C SER A 64 13.30 -6.42 1.12
N LYS A 65 12.75 -5.64 2.06
CA LYS A 65 13.53 -5.04 3.15
C LYS A 65 14.06 -6.08 4.14
N GLN A 66 13.27 -7.12 4.45
CA GLN A 66 13.73 -8.22 5.31
C GLN A 66 14.84 -9.04 4.64
N GLU A 67 14.72 -9.30 3.33
CA GLU A 67 15.69 -10.09 2.57
C GLU A 67 17.02 -9.34 2.43
N LYS A 68 16.98 -8.03 2.14
CA LYS A 68 18.19 -7.18 2.11
C LYS A 68 18.89 -7.09 3.46
N LYS A 69 18.16 -7.13 4.58
CA LYS A 69 18.77 -7.16 5.91
C LYS A 69 19.50 -8.47 6.18
N LYS A 70 18.95 -9.61 5.75
CA LYS A 70 19.59 -10.93 5.90
C LYS A 70 20.83 -11.09 5.01
N GLY A 71 20.77 -10.64 3.77
CA GLY A 71 21.92 -10.68 2.87
C GLY A 71 23.07 -9.79 3.34
N LYS A 72 22.78 -8.61 3.89
CA LYS A 72 23.84 -7.67 4.32
C LYS A 72 24.57 -8.10 5.60
N SER A 73 23.91 -8.84 6.49
CA SER A 73 24.57 -9.44 7.67
C SER A 73 25.51 -10.58 7.30
N GLU A 74 25.20 -11.36 6.26
CA GLU A 74 26.01 -12.51 5.84
C GLU A 74 27.32 -12.09 5.14
N TRP A 75 27.32 -10.98 4.39
CA TRP A 75 28.54 -10.45 3.75
C TRP A 75 29.45 -9.65 4.68
N LEU A 76 28.94 -9.14 5.79
CA LEU A 76 29.71 -8.36 6.77
C LEU A 76 30.42 -9.24 7.82
N GLU A 77 30.11 -10.54 7.86
CA GLU A 77 30.72 -11.53 8.75
C GLU A 77 31.85 -12.34 8.11
N ARG A 78 32.41 -11.89 6.98
CA ARG A 78 33.73 -12.37 6.55
C ARG A 78 34.77 -11.46 7.24
N PRO A 79 35.32 -11.83 8.42
CA PRO A 79 36.52 -11.14 8.88
C PRO A 79 37.57 -11.33 7.80
N ASP A 80 38.17 -10.23 7.36
CA ASP A 80 39.44 -10.19 6.65
C ASP A 80 40.49 -10.91 7.50
N ASN A 81 40.48 -12.24 7.48
CA ASN A 81 41.54 -13.04 8.07
C ASN A 81 42.72 -13.00 7.11
N THR A 82 43.44 -11.89 7.22
CA THR A 82 44.79 -11.73 6.69
C THR A 82 45.69 -12.71 7.42
N ASN A 83 46.14 -13.76 6.74
CA ASN A 83 47.40 -14.43 7.05
C ASN A 83 48.00 -15.08 5.80
#